data_AF-A0A1Y3AVZ8-F1
#
_entry.id   AF-A0A1Y3AVZ8-F1
#
_cell.length_a   1.000
_cell.length_b   1.000
_cell.length_c   1.000
_cell.angle_alpha   90.00
_cell.angle_beta   90.00
_cell.angle_gamma   90.00
#
_symmetry.space_group_name_H-M   'P 1'
#
loop_
_entity.id
_entity.type
_entity.pdbx_description
1 polymer ?
#
loop_
_entity_poly.entity_id
_entity_poly.type
_entity_poly.pdbx_seq_one_letter_code
_entity_poly.pdbx_strand_id
1 'polypeptide(L)'
;MKNLCHENIVKLLQYEENDDFIYIIMEYCAGGELFDHLLSKRLLESECKRIFTSLINVLYYIHSKGIAHRDIKPENILFDDRMNVKLIDFGLCACSDTNPYATLDCLSTACGSPAYVAPELLQGCRYSGPPVDVWSTGVLLYVLLTGTLPFDSENRAKLYNTIKNC
;
A
#
# COMPACT_ATOMS: atom_id res chain seq x y z
N MET A 1 9.10 -9.39 5.38
CA MET A 1 8.44 -9.12 6.68
C MET A 1 9.28 -9.45 7.91
N LYS A 2 10.01 -10.58 8.01
CA LYS A 2 10.76 -10.96 9.24
C LYS A 2 11.68 -9.87 9.84
N ASN A 3 12.23 -8.98 9.02
CA ASN A 3 13.15 -7.92 9.46
C ASN A 3 12.51 -6.51 9.52
N LEU A 4 11.19 -6.40 9.34
CA LEU A 4 10.45 -5.15 9.48
C LEU A 4 9.86 -5.08 10.89
N CYS A 5 10.28 -4.08 11.65
CA CYS A 5 9.82 -3.81 13.00
C CYS A 5 9.40 -2.34 13.11
N HIS A 6 8.11 -2.10 12.97
CA HIS A 6 7.47 -0.81 13.10
C HIS A 6 6.08 -1.00 13.73
N GLU A 7 5.65 -0.08 14.59
CA GLU A 7 4.39 -0.25 15.33
C GLU A 7 3.15 -0.33 14.44
N ASN A 8 3.16 0.39 13.31
CA ASN A 8 2.10 0.41 12.31
C ASN A 8 2.30 -0.57 11.14
N ILE A 9 3.20 -1.57 11.27
CA ILE A 9 3.30 -2.71 10.35
C ILE A 9 2.80 -3.95 11.08
N VAL A 10 2.01 -4.79 10.42
CA VAL A 10 1.56 -6.05 11.00
C VAL A 10 2.73 -6.96 11.33
N LYS A 11 2.76 -7.49 12.54
CA LYS A 11 3.79 -8.43 12.98
C LYS A 11 3.55 -9.81 12.41
N LEU A 12 4.56 -10.34 11.75
CA LEU A 12 4.66 -11.77 11.44
C LEU A 12 5.10 -12.51 12.71
N LEU A 13 4.26 -13.39 13.22
CA LEU A 13 4.54 -14.19 14.42
C LEU A 13 5.25 -15.50 14.06
N GLN A 14 4.74 -16.19 13.04
CA GLN A 14 5.24 -17.51 12.64
C GLN A 14 4.98 -17.75 11.16
N TYR A 15 5.81 -18.61 10.56
CA TYR A 15 5.69 -19.09 9.19
C TYR A 15 5.80 -20.60 9.24
N GLU A 16 4.83 -21.29 8.64
CA GLU A 16 4.82 -22.74 8.48
C GLU A 16 4.51 -23.09 7.02
N GLU A 17 5.00 -24.23 6.55
CA GLU A 17 4.79 -24.70 5.18
C GLU A 17 4.64 -26.22 5.19
N ASN A 18 3.76 -26.73 4.35
CA ASN A 18 3.67 -28.15 3.99
C ASN A 18 3.66 -28.29 2.45
N ASP A 19 3.52 -29.51 1.95
CA ASP A 19 3.60 -29.78 0.50
C ASP A 19 2.54 -29.02 -0.33
N ASP A 20 1.43 -28.60 0.29
CA ASP A 20 0.28 -27.98 -0.39
C ASP A 20 0.09 -26.49 -0.07
N PHE A 21 0.53 -26.03 1.11
CA PHE A 21 0.16 -24.72 1.65
C PHE A 21 1.30 -24.03 2.41
N ILE A 22 1.30 -22.71 2.27
CA ILE A 22 2.08 -21.79 3.10
C ILE A 22 1.14 -21.13 4.11
N TYR A 23 1.48 -21.19 5.39
CA TYR A 23 0.77 -20.57 6.49
C TYR A 23 1.57 -19.39 7.04
N ILE A 24 0.96 -18.22 7.02
CA ILE A 24 1.56 -16.97 7.51
C ILE A 24 0.76 -16.51 8.73
N ILE A 25 1.30 -16.75 9.93
CA ILE A 25 0.64 -16.42 11.19
C ILE A 25 1.06 -15.00 11.60
N MET A 26 0.09 -14.11 11.72
CA MET A 26 0.31 -12.68 12.00
C MET A 26 -0.46 -12.22 13.24
N GLU A 27 -0.10 -11.06 13.78
CA GLU A 27 -0.91 -10.43 14.85
C GLU A 27 -2.33 -10.13 14.34
N TYR A 28 -3.33 -10.38 15.18
CA TYR A 28 -4.74 -10.17 14.84
C TYR A 28 -5.11 -8.68 14.96
N CYS A 29 -5.67 -8.12 13.89
CA CYS A 29 -6.12 -6.74 13.82
C CYS A 29 -7.65 -6.69 13.98
N ALA A 30 -8.12 -6.57 15.22
CA ALA A 30 -9.55 -6.69 15.57
C ALA A 30 -10.43 -5.54 15.05
N GLY A 31 -9.85 -4.40 14.66
CA GLY A 31 -10.55 -3.24 14.16
C GLY A 31 -10.94 -3.30 12.68
N GLY A 32 -10.56 -4.37 11.96
CA GLY A 32 -10.95 -4.62 10.57
C GLY A 32 -10.25 -3.73 9.53
N GLU A 33 -10.72 -3.80 8.29
CA GLU A 33 -10.15 -3.11 7.12
C GLU A 33 -10.62 -1.66 7.02
N LEU A 34 -9.73 -0.73 6.69
CA LEU A 34 -10.07 0.67 6.41
C LEU A 34 -11.13 0.80 5.31
N PHE A 35 -11.16 -0.13 4.35
CA PHE A 35 -12.17 -0.18 3.32
C PHE A 35 -13.60 -0.23 3.90
N ASP A 36 -13.85 -1.12 4.87
CA ASP A 36 -15.16 -1.27 5.51
C ASP A 36 -15.57 -0.01 6.31
N HIS A 37 -14.59 0.67 6.91
CA HIS A 37 -14.82 1.95 7.60
C HIS A 37 -15.25 3.05 6.63
N LEU A 38 -14.64 3.10 5.43
CA LEU A 38 -14.99 4.07 4.39
C LEU A 38 -16.38 3.80 3.77
N LEU A 39 -16.79 2.53 3.69
CA LEU A 39 -18.13 2.16 3.23
C LEU A 39 -19.22 2.47 4.26
N SER A 40 -18.91 2.33 5.55
CA SER A 40 -19.89 2.49 6.63
C SER A 40 -20.11 3.95 7.05
N LYS A 41 -19.08 4.80 6.99
CA LYS A 41 -19.20 6.21 7.39
C LYS A 41 -18.23 7.13 6.64
N ARG A 42 -18.56 8.41 6.60
CA ARG A 42 -17.58 9.46 6.29
C ARG A 42 -16.66 9.66 7.50
N LEU A 43 -15.36 9.67 7.23
CA LEU A 43 -14.34 9.96 8.23
C LEU A 43 -14.23 11.46 8.46
N LEU A 44 -13.99 11.85 9.71
CA LEU A 44 -13.65 13.23 10.04
C LEU A 44 -12.21 13.54 9.57
N GLU A 45 -11.94 14.80 9.24
CA GLU A 45 -10.59 15.23 8.83
C GLU A 45 -9.51 14.85 9.87
N SER A 46 -9.85 14.88 11.16
CA SER A 46 -8.96 14.44 12.24
C SER A 46 -8.65 12.95 12.20
N GLU A 47 -9.63 12.10 11.85
CA GLU A 47 -9.44 10.66 11.65
C GLU A 47 -8.56 10.43 10.41
N CYS A 48 -8.86 11.12 9.30
CA CYS A 48 -8.07 11.04 8.06
C CYS A 48 -6.61 11.44 8.30
N LYS A 49 -6.38 12.54 9.01
CA LYS A 49 -5.04 13.01 9.39
C LYS A 49 -4.30 11.96 10.20
N ARG A 50 -4.93 11.36 11.22
CA ARG A 50 -4.32 10.32 12.06
C ARG A 50 -3.90 9.11 11.23
N ILE A 51 -4.80 8.61 10.38
CA ILE A 51 -4.53 7.46 9.50
C ILE A 51 -3.38 7.78 8.55
N PHE A 52 -3.44 8.93 7.89
CA PHE A 52 -2.45 9.35 6.91
C PHE A 52 -1.07 9.55 7.54
N THR A 53 -0.99 10.18 8.71
CA THR A 53 0.29 10.35 9.43
C THR A 53 0.94 9.01 9.77
N SER A 54 0.16 8.05 10.30
CA SER A 54 0.70 6.70 10.57
C SER A 54 1.20 6.01 9.31
N LEU A 55 0.48 6.14 8.19
CA LEU A 55 0.89 5.55 6.92
C LEU A 55 2.19 6.17 6.38
N ILE A 56 2.31 7.50 6.42
CA ILE A 56 3.53 8.19 5.99
C ILE A 56 4.74 7.77 6.84
N ASN A 57 4.57 7.57 8.15
CA ASN A 57 5.64 7.07 9.01
C ASN A 57 6.08 5.65 8.60
N VAL A 58 5.13 4.76 8.27
CA VAL A 58 5.45 3.42 7.76
C VAL A 58 6.20 3.49 6.44
N LEU A 59 5.73 4.31 5.49
CA LEU A 59 6.36 4.46 4.18
C LEU A 59 7.78 5.01 4.31
N TYR A 60 7.98 6.06 5.11
CA TYR A 60 9.30 6.58 5.42
C TYR A 60 10.23 5.49 5.97
N TYR A 61 9.73 4.68 6.91
CA TYR A 61 10.49 3.57 7.49
C TYR A 61 10.89 2.52 6.44
N ILE A 62 9.95 2.01 5.63
CA ILE A 62 10.27 0.96 4.65
C ILE A 62 11.12 1.50 3.49
N HIS A 63 10.89 2.74 3.05
CA HIS A 63 11.69 3.40 2.02
C HIS A 63 13.14 3.59 2.48
N SER A 64 13.35 3.94 3.76
CA SER A 64 14.70 4.05 4.36
C SER A 64 15.48 2.71 4.37
N LYS A 65 14.75 1.59 4.25
CA LYS A 65 15.30 0.24 4.16
C LYS A 65 15.42 -0.27 2.71
N GLY A 66 15.18 0.59 1.72
CA GLY A 66 15.22 0.19 0.31
C GLY A 66 14.07 -0.73 -0.09
N ILE A 67 12.89 -0.58 0.53
CA ILE A 67 11.70 -1.37 0.23
C ILE A 67 10.60 -0.41 -0.22
N ALA A 68 9.94 -0.72 -1.34
CA ALA A 68 8.70 -0.06 -1.76
C ALA A 68 7.53 -1.06 -1.68
N HIS A 69 6.37 -0.62 -1.21
CA HIS A 69 5.20 -1.47 -0.98
C HIS A 69 4.48 -1.83 -2.29
N ARG A 70 4.26 -0.84 -3.15
CA ARG A 70 3.65 -0.90 -4.50
C ARG A 70 2.18 -1.32 -4.57
N ASP A 71 1.47 -1.34 -3.44
CA ASP A 71 0.04 -1.69 -3.41
C ASP A 71 -0.68 -1.03 -2.22
N ILE A 72 -0.45 0.28 -2.04
CA ILE A 72 -1.12 1.04 -0.99
C ILE A 72 -2.59 1.27 -1.40
N LYS A 73 -3.50 0.73 -0.61
CA LYS A 73 -4.96 0.83 -0.79
C LYS A 73 -5.69 0.57 0.54
N PRO A 74 -6.97 0.98 0.69
CA PRO A 74 -7.73 0.78 1.92
C PRO A 74 -7.78 -0.67 2.42
N GLU A 75 -7.83 -1.64 1.52
CA GLU A 75 -7.90 -3.07 1.83
C GLU A 75 -6.61 -3.57 2.52
N ASN A 76 -5.47 -2.94 2.23
CA ASN A 76 -4.18 -3.29 2.83
C ASN A 76 -3.90 -2.52 4.13
N ILE A 77 -4.87 -1.79 4.66
CA ILE A 77 -4.75 -1.03 5.90
C ILE A 77 -5.77 -1.55 6.91
N LEU A 78 -5.29 -2.18 7.97
CA LEU A 78 -6.11 -2.67 9.08
C LEU A 78 -6.05 -1.75 10.30
N PHE A 79 -6.96 -2.00 11.23
CA PHE A 79 -6.94 -1.43 12.57
C PHE A 79 -6.75 -2.50 13.64
N ASP A 80 -5.91 -2.21 14.65
CA ASP A 80 -5.84 -3.04 15.86
C ASP A 80 -7.05 -2.79 16.79
N ASP A 81 -7.03 -3.43 17.97
CA ASP A 81 -8.06 -3.30 19.01
C ASP A 81 -8.21 -1.87 19.58
N ARG A 82 -7.23 -1.01 19.33
CA ARG A 82 -7.18 0.40 19.77
C ARG A 82 -7.35 1.37 18.62
N MET A 83 -7.78 0.89 17.45
CA MET A 83 -7.95 1.68 16.23
C MET A 83 -6.64 2.32 15.74
N ASN A 84 -5.48 1.70 15.99
CA ASN A 84 -4.21 2.12 15.38
C ASN A 84 -4.04 1.46 14.01
N VAL A 85 -3.43 2.19 13.08
CA VAL A 85 -3.16 1.72 11.71
C VAL A 85 -2.16 0.56 11.74
N LYS A 86 -2.43 -0.46 10.94
CA LYS A 86 -1.57 -1.60 10.65
C LYS A 86 -1.53 -1.84 9.13
N LEU A 87 -0.40 -1.53 8.51
CA LEU A 87 -0.16 -1.85 7.11
C LEU A 87 0.12 -3.36 6.99
N ILE A 88 -0.61 -4.01 6.09
CA ILE A 88 -0.49 -5.44 5.77
C ILE A 88 -0.02 -5.64 4.33
N ASP A 89 0.17 -6.90 3.95
CA ASP A 89 0.39 -7.37 2.57
C ASP A 89 1.59 -6.74 1.83
N PHE A 90 2.77 -7.24 2.17
CA PHE A 90 4.03 -6.93 1.50
C PHE A 90 4.29 -7.85 0.28
N GLY A 91 3.25 -8.49 -0.28
CA GLY A 91 3.39 -9.50 -1.34
C GLY A 91 3.90 -8.98 -2.68
N LEU A 92 3.75 -7.67 -2.94
CA LEU A 92 4.23 -7.00 -4.15
C LEU A 92 5.48 -6.14 -3.93
N CYS A 93 6.10 -6.25 -2.75
CA CYS A 93 7.25 -5.44 -2.41
C CYS A 93 8.45 -5.70 -3.33
N ALA A 94 9.15 -4.63 -3.67
CA ALA A 94 10.47 -4.71 -4.32
C ALA A 94 11.57 -4.42 -3.29
N CYS A 95 12.57 -5.30 -3.23
CA CYS A 95 13.79 -5.13 -2.43
C CYS A 95 15.00 -5.01 -3.36
N SER A 96 16.02 -4.22 -2.98
CA SER A 96 17.25 -4.03 -3.77
C SER A 96 18.26 -5.20 -3.70
N ASP A 97 17.83 -6.38 -3.25
CA ASP A 97 18.73 -7.44 -2.73
C ASP A 97 19.63 -8.12 -3.78
N THR A 98 19.45 -7.90 -5.09
CA THR A 98 20.32 -8.53 -6.11
C THR A 98 21.54 -7.70 -6.50
N ASN A 99 21.64 -6.43 -6.08
CA ASN A 99 22.86 -5.64 -6.27
C ASN A 99 22.81 -4.40 -5.34
N PRO A 100 23.80 -4.17 -4.45
CA PRO A 100 23.89 -2.94 -3.65
C PRO A 100 24.05 -1.66 -4.50
N TYR A 101 24.29 -1.79 -5.81
CA TYR A 101 24.25 -0.72 -6.81
C TYR A 101 23.00 -0.73 -7.71
N ALA A 102 22.11 -1.74 -7.60
CA ALA A 102 20.78 -1.66 -8.20
C ALA A 102 19.92 -0.81 -7.28
N THR A 103 19.80 0.46 -7.64
CA THR A 103 18.78 1.31 -7.06
C THR A 103 17.40 0.72 -7.36
N LEU A 104 16.40 1.06 -6.55
CA LEU A 104 14.99 0.72 -6.83
C LEU A 104 14.49 1.31 -8.18
N ASP A 105 15.35 1.99 -8.93
CA ASP A 105 15.08 2.86 -10.08
C ASP A 105 14.87 2.12 -11.41
N CYS A 106 14.77 0.79 -11.40
CA CYS A 106 14.66 -0.01 -12.62
C CYS A 106 13.68 -1.19 -12.48
N LEU A 107 12.50 -0.96 -11.92
CA LEU A 107 11.42 -1.93 -11.94
C LEU A 107 10.66 -1.87 -13.28
N SER A 108 10.18 -3.01 -13.80
CA SER A 108 9.47 -3.10 -15.09
C SER A 108 8.13 -3.86 -15.02
N THR A 109 7.78 -4.41 -13.85
CA THR A 109 6.55 -5.18 -13.65
C THR A 109 5.39 -4.27 -13.30
N ALA A 110 4.36 -4.20 -14.13
CA ALA A 110 3.10 -3.57 -13.79
C ALA A 110 2.39 -4.36 -12.68
N CYS A 111 2.18 -3.75 -11.52
CA CYS A 111 1.47 -4.34 -10.38
C CYS A 111 0.67 -3.25 -9.62
N GLY A 112 -0.17 -3.67 -8.67
CA GLY A 112 -1.00 -2.80 -7.84
C GLY A 112 -2.45 -2.74 -8.29
N SER A 113 -3.33 -2.28 -7.39
CA SER A 113 -4.76 -2.12 -7.70
C SER A 113 -5.04 -1.03 -8.76
N PRO A 114 -5.94 -1.28 -9.75
CA PRO A 114 -6.15 -0.39 -10.91
C PRO A 114 -6.42 1.10 -10.63
N ALA A 115 -7.09 1.43 -9.52
CA ALA A 115 -7.44 2.81 -9.19
C ALA A 115 -6.32 3.56 -8.44
N TYR A 116 -5.34 2.83 -7.90
CA TYR A 116 -4.23 3.34 -7.09
C TYR A 116 -2.89 3.29 -7.82
N VAL A 117 -2.87 2.74 -9.04
CA VAL A 117 -1.67 2.56 -9.85
C VAL A 117 -1.12 3.91 -10.33
N ALA A 118 0.20 4.08 -10.27
CA ALA A 118 0.88 5.27 -10.74
C ALA A 118 1.00 5.32 -12.28
N PRO A 119 0.99 6.50 -12.92
CA PRO A 119 1.02 6.62 -14.38
C PRO A 119 2.26 6.00 -15.01
N GLU A 120 3.42 6.09 -14.37
CA GLU A 120 4.68 5.52 -14.85
C GLU A 120 4.65 3.98 -14.97
N LEU A 121 3.85 3.30 -14.11
CA LEU A 121 3.62 1.86 -14.20
C LEU A 121 2.80 1.49 -15.44
N LEU A 122 1.86 2.35 -15.82
CA LEU A 122 0.99 2.13 -16.98
C LEU A 122 1.68 2.43 -18.31
N GLN A 123 2.77 3.20 -18.27
CA GLN A 123 3.60 3.52 -19.44
C GLN A 123 4.64 2.44 -19.74
N GLY A 124 4.83 1.46 -18.84
CA GLY A 124 5.85 0.42 -18.98
C GLY A 124 7.28 0.96 -18.87
N CYS A 125 7.44 2.17 -18.37
CA CYS A 125 8.73 2.80 -18.13
C CYS A 125 9.43 2.13 -16.95
N ARG A 126 10.76 2.19 -16.94
CA ARG A 126 11.51 1.93 -15.71
C ARG A 126 11.14 2.98 -14.68
N TYR A 127 10.88 2.55 -13.46
CA TYR A 127 10.45 3.44 -12.38
C TYR A 127 11.17 3.13 -11.07
N SER A 128 11.16 4.13 -10.19
CA SER A 128 11.59 4.00 -8.79
C SER A 128 10.37 3.69 -7.92
N GLY A 129 10.48 2.70 -7.02
CA GLY A 129 9.33 2.28 -6.21
C GLY A 129 8.81 3.31 -5.19
N PRO A 130 9.65 4.07 -4.46
CA PRO A 130 9.14 5.03 -3.47
C PRO A 130 8.20 6.10 -4.05
N PRO A 131 8.48 6.71 -5.22
CA PRO A 131 7.52 7.60 -5.90
C PRO A 131 6.16 6.97 -6.20
N VAL A 132 6.12 5.68 -6.57
CA VAL A 132 4.87 4.95 -6.82
C VAL A 132 4.03 4.85 -5.54
N ASP A 133 4.64 4.55 -4.40
CA ASP A 133 3.94 4.52 -3.11
C ASP A 133 3.36 5.89 -2.75
N VAL A 134 4.10 6.97 -3.05
CA VAL A 134 3.63 8.35 -2.83
C VAL A 134 2.39 8.65 -3.68
N TRP A 135 2.36 8.22 -4.94
CA TRP A 135 1.18 8.35 -5.80
C TRP A 135 -0.03 7.64 -5.20
N SER A 136 0.10 6.34 -4.90
CA SER A 136 -1.00 5.55 -4.34
C SER A 136 -1.50 6.12 -3.00
N THR A 137 -0.58 6.67 -2.21
CA THR A 137 -0.91 7.35 -0.94
C THR A 137 -1.64 8.67 -1.16
N GLY A 138 -1.33 9.42 -2.23
CA GLY A 138 -2.08 10.61 -2.64
C GLY A 138 -3.52 10.27 -3.06
N VAL A 139 -3.69 9.20 -3.85
CA VAL A 139 -5.03 8.67 -4.20
C VAL A 139 -5.79 8.29 -2.93
N LEU A 140 -5.13 7.59 -1.99
CA LEU A 140 -5.74 7.23 -0.71
C LEU A 140 -6.14 8.46 0.12
N LEU A 141 -5.33 9.52 0.19
CA LEU A 141 -5.69 10.74 0.91
C LEU A 141 -6.95 11.39 0.33
N TYR A 142 -7.06 11.42 -1.00
CA TYR A 142 -8.27 11.89 -1.67
C TYR A 142 -9.48 11.06 -1.22
N VAL A 143 -9.38 9.73 -1.27
CA VAL A 143 -10.43 8.82 -0.83
C VAL A 143 -10.78 9.01 0.65
N LEU A 144 -9.81 9.20 1.54
CA LEU A 144 -10.07 9.45 2.96
C LEU A 144 -10.93 10.72 3.16
N LEU A 145 -10.65 11.79 2.41
CA LEU A 145 -11.29 13.09 2.58
C LEU A 145 -12.64 13.19 1.85
N THR A 146 -12.76 12.60 0.67
CA THR A 146 -13.95 12.74 -0.19
C THR A 146 -14.85 11.51 -0.11
N GLY A 147 -14.26 10.36 0.22
CA GLY A 147 -14.87 9.05 0.16
C GLY A 147 -15.34 8.64 -1.24
N THR A 148 -14.66 9.13 -2.27
CA THR A 148 -14.76 8.70 -3.67
C THR A 148 -13.36 8.59 -4.28
N LEU A 149 -13.20 7.80 -5.34
CA LEU A 149 -11.94 7.73 -6.07
C LEU A 149 -11.70 9.01 -6.89
N PRO A 150 -10.46 9.50 -6.99
CA PRO A 150 -10.12 10.63 -7.88
C PRO A 150 -10.16 10.22 -9.36
N PHE A 151 -9.89 8.94 -9.65
CA PHE A 151 -9.96 8.33 -10.97
C PHE A 151 -10.86 7.10 -10.88
N ASP A 152 -12.01 7.14 -11.55
CA ASP A 152 -12.94 6.02 -11.58
C ASP A 152 -13.54 5.86 -12.98
N SER A 153 -13.62 4.62 -13.45
CA SER A 153 -14.29 4.27 -14.70
C SER A 153 -14.56 2.78 -14.76
N GLU A 154 -15.78 2.42 -15.16
CA GLU A 154 -16.15 1.03 -15.47
C GLU A 154 -15.33 0.44 -16.62
N ASN A 155 -14.76 1.29 -17.48
CA ASN A 155 -13.87 0.86 -18.56
C ASN A 155 -12.41 1.04 -18.15
N ARG A 156 -11.71 -0.09 -17.93
CA ARG A 156 -10.28 -0.11 -17.57
C ARG A 156 -9.38 0.69 -18.51
N ALA A 157 -9.61 0.64 -19.82
CA ALA A 157 -8.80 1.40 -20.77
C ALA A 157 -9.01 2.92 -20.61
N LYS A 158 -10.25 3.35 -20.32
CA LYS A 158 -10.55 4.75 -20.01
C LYS A 158 -9.90 5.17 -18.68
N LEU A 159 -10.04 4.36 -17.63
CA LEU A 159 -9.40 4.61 -16.33
C LEU A 159 -7.89 4.83 -16.50
N TYR A 160 -7.20 3.90 -17.17
CA TYR A 160 -5.76 3.99 -17.39
C TYR A 160 -5.37 5.18 -18.26
N ASN A 161 -6.19 5.55 -19.24
CA ASN A 161 -5.93 6.75 -20.03
C ASN A 161 -6.11 8.03 -19.20
N THR A 162 -7.09 8.09 -18.30
CA THR A 162 -7.22 9.22 -17.37
C THR A 162 -5.98 9.35 -16.49
N ILE A 163 -5.57 8.25 -15.84
CA ILE A 163 -4.39 8.22 -14.96
C ILE A 163 -3.12 8.65 -15.70
N LYS A 164 -2.90 8.16 -16.92
CA LYS A 164 -1.70 8.49 -17.73
C LYS A 164 -1.62 9.96 -18.16
N ASN A 165 -2.73 10.70 -18.15
CA ASN A 165 -2.82 12.07 -18.65
C ASN A 165 -2.92 13.12 -17.51
N CYS A 166 -2.73 12.71 -16.26
CA CYS A 166 -2.64 13.60 -15.11
C CYS A 166 -1.29 14.32 -15.00
#